data_AF-A0A2T9Z3A4-F1
#
_entry.id   AF-A0A2T9Z3A4-F1
#
_cell.length_a   1.000
_cell.length_b   1.000
_cell.length_c   1.000
_cell.angle_alpha   90.00
_cell.angle_beta   90.00
_cell.angle_gamma   90.00
#
_symmetry.space_group_name_H-M   'P 1'
#
loop_
_entity.id
_entity.type
_entity.pdbx_description
1 polymer ?
#
loop_
_entity_poly.entity_id
_entity_poly.type
_entity_poly.pdbx_seq_one_letter_code
_entity_poly.pdbx_strand_id
1 'polypeptide(L)'
;MEKPTPRINSSLAILTTSDQGNLSVNLSQDCPITTTYVEIIGKVEPNLQISGYSSVALGNNFDLDAYNKLVIAAANNPSLFR
;
A
#
# COMPACT_ATOMS: atom_id res chain seq x y z
N MET A 1 6.86 20.00 32.39
CA MET A 1 5.86 19.15 31.71
C MET A 1 6.51 18.63 30.44
N GLU A 2 6.88 17.36 30.39
CA GLU A 2 7.37 16.73 29.17
C GLU A 2 6.19 16.49 28.22
N LYS A 3 6.36 16.89 26.96
CA LYS A 3 5.39 16.65 25.90
C LYS A 3 5.36 15.14 25.61
N PRO A 4 4.20 14.47 25.51
CA PRO A 4 4.18 13.04 25.24
C PRO A 4 4.88 12.76 23.91
N THR A 5 5.90 11.91 23.93
CA THR A 5 6.58 11.45 22.73
C THR A 5 5.66 10.45 22.01
N PRO A 6 5.31 10.66 20.72
CA PRO A 6 4.51 9.70 19.97
C PRO A 6 5.25 8.35 19.93
N ARG A 7 4.61 7.29 20.44
CA ARG A 7 5.11 5.92 20.27
C ARG A 7 4.77 5.48 18.86
N ILE A 8 5.71 5.61 17.93
CA ILE A 8 5.59 5.03 16.60
C ILE A 8 5.76 3.52 16.74
N ASN A 9 4.66 2.80 16.90
CA ASN A 9 4.65 1.34 16.74
C ASN A 9 4.50 1.03 15.24
N SER A 10 5.48 1.43 14.42
CA SER A 10 5.46 1.10 13.00
C SER A 10 5.93 -0.33 12.80
N SER A 11 5.12 -1.16 12.15
CA SER A 11 5.52 -2.49 11.69
C SER A 11 5.94 -2.42 10.22
N LEU A 12 6.98 -3.17 9.85
CA LEU A 12 7.41 -3.31 8.45
C LEU A 12 6.72 -4.52 7.83
N ALA A 13 6.02 -4.31 6.72
CA ALA A 13 5.46 -5.38 5.89
C ALA A 13 6.14 -5.40 4.52
N ILE A 14 6.30 -6.60 3.96
CA ILE A 14 6.71 -6.80 2.57
C ILE A 14 5.49 -7.25 1.79
N LEU A 15 5.10 -6.49 0.77
CA LEU A 15 3.96 -6.79 -0.10
C LEU A 15 4.45 -7.16 -1.50
N THR A 16 3.81 -8.14 -2.11
CA THR A 16 3.96 -8.43 -3.54
C THR A 16 2.90 -7.66 -4.32
N THR A 17 3.34 -6.86 -5.29
CA THR A 17 2.49 -6.00 -6.12
C THR A 17 1.97 -6.75 -7.35
N SER A 18 1.01 -6.15 -8.07
CA SER A 18 0.37 -6.77 -9.24
C SER A 18 1.32 -7.00 -10.42
N ASP A 19 2.45 -6.30 -10.44
CA ASP A 19 3.55 -6.50 -11.40
C ASP A 19 4.59 -7.52 -10.93
N GLN A 20 4.29 -8.28 -9.86
CA GLN A 20 5.18 -9.27 -9.21
C GLN A 20 6.41 -8.66 -8.52
N GLY A 21 6.49 -7.33 -8.41
CA GLY A 21 7.48 -6.63 -7.60
C GLY A 21 7.24 -6.85 -6.09
N ASN A 22 8.27 -6.62 -5.29
CA ASN A 22 8.15 -6.60 -3.84
C ASN A 22 8.42 -5.20 -3.30
N LEU A 23 7.62 -4.77 -2.33
CA LEU A 23 7.69 -3.44 -1.75
C LEU A 23 7.64 -3.48 -0.22
N SER A 24 8.50 -2.69 0.39
CA SER A 24 8.55 -2.47 1.83
C SER A 24 7.58 -1.37 2.25
N VAL A 25 6.70 -1.66 3.20
CA VAL A 25 5.70 -0.74 3.73
C VAL A 25 5.87 -0.60 5.24
N ASN A 26 6.14 0.62 5.72
CA ASN A 26 6.09 0.97 7.13
C ASN A 26 4.63 1.30 7.48
N LEU A 27 3.96 0.40 8.19
CA LEU A 27 2.55 0.52 8.56
C LEU A 27 2.38 1.39 9.80
N SER A 28 1.49 2.38 9.72
CA SER A 28 0.96 3.07 10.90
C SER A 28 0.03 2.15 11.70
N GLN A 29 -0.37 2.58 12.91
CA GLN A 29 -1.39 1.87 13.69
C GLN A 29 -2.75 1.81 12.98
N ASP A 30 -3.05 2.78 12.12
CA ASP A 30 -4.30 2.88 11.36
C ASP A 30 -4.25 2.16 9.99
N CYS A 31 -3.18 1.40 9.73
CA CYS A 31 -2.95 0.67 8.49
C CYS A 31 -2.86 -0.85 8.72
N PRO A 32 -3.91 -1.52 9.23
CA PRO A 32 -3.87 -2.96 9.51
C PRO A 32 -3.91 -3.80 8.22
N ILE A 33 -3.15 -4.89 8.18
CA ILE A 33 -3.28 -5.91 7.13
C ILE A 33 -4.08 -7.08 7.70
N THR A 34 -5.30 -7.29 7.20
CA THR A 34 -6.24 -8.28 7.73
C THR A 34 -6.61 -9.38 6.74
N THR A 35 -6.26 -9.23 5.47
CA THR A 35 -6.56 -10.17 4.37
C THR A 35 -5.34 -10.38 3.48
N THR A 36 -5.37 -11.42 2.63
CA THR A 36 -4.27 -11.73 1.70
C THR A 36 -4.01 -10.59 0.72
N TYR A 37 -5.08 -9.98 0.19
CA TYR A 37 -4.99 -8.83 -0.69
C TYR A 37 -5.43 -7.58 0.07
N VAL A 38 -4.66 -6.52 -0.05
CA VAL A 38 -4.86 -5.27 0.66
C VAL A 38 -4.46 -4.11 -0.25
N GLU A 39 -5.24 -3.03 -0.22
CA GLU A 39 -4.82 -1.74 -0.77
C GLU A 39 -4.18 -0.93 0.35
N ILE A 40 -3.00 -0.35 0.07
CA ILE A 40 -2.30 0.54 1.00
C ILE A 40 -2.38 1.97 0.46
N ILE A 41 -2.90 2.87 1.28
CA ILE A 41 -2.86 4.32 1.01
C ILE A 41 -1.73 4.91 1.84
N GLY A 42 -0.78 5.54 1.16
CA GLY A 42 0.44 6.02 1.80
C GLY A 42 1.27 6.94 0.92
N LYS A 43 2.45 7.28 1.41
CA LYS A 43 3.44 8.09 0.71
C LYS A 43 4.64 7.24 0.30
N VAL A 44 5.09 7.40 -0.94
CA VAL A 44 6.37 6.84 -1.41
C VAL A 44 7.49 7.71 -0.83
N GLU A 45 8.41 7.07 -0.13
CA GLU A 45 9.57 7.70 0.49
C GLU A 45 10.81 7.67 -0.43
N PRO A 46 11.81 8.55 -0.21
CA PRO A 46 13.01 8.63 -1.07
C PRO A 46 13.83 7.33 -1.15
N ASN A 47 13.67 6.44 -0.16
CA ASN A 47 14.30 5.12 -0.11
C ASN A 47 13.49 4.02 -0.81
N LEU A 48 12.47 4.39 -1.61
CA LEU A 48 11.58 3.49 -2.33
C LEU A 48 10.73 2.58 -1.42
N GLN A 49 10.52 2.98 -0.16
CA GLN A 49 9.54 2.35 0.72
C GLN A 49 8.23 3.15 0.72
N ILE A 50 7.15 2.57 1.24
CA ILE A 50 5.90 3.29 1.52
C ILE A 50 5.78 3.55 3.02
N SER A 51 5.44 4.77 3.41
CA SER A 51 4.80 5.05 4.70
C SER A 51 3.28 4.87 4.55
N GLY A 52 2.75 3.76 5.06
CA GLY A 52 1.33 3.40 4.97
C GLY A 52 0.51 4.09 6.06
N TYR A 53 -0.54 4.81 5.68
CA TYR A 53 -1.38 5.58 6.60
C TYR A 53 -2.71 4.90 6.87
N SER A 54 -3.29 4.27 5.85
CA SER A 54 -4.50 3.47 5.96
C SER A 54 -4.49 2.31 4.98
N SER A 55 -5.36 1.35 5.20
CA SER A 55 -5.50 0.16 4.37
C SER A 55 -6.96 -0.18 4.10
N VAL A 56 -7.21 -0.85 2.97
CA VAL A 56 -8.51 -1.43 2.64
C VAL A 56 -8.33 -2.92 2.39
N ALA A 57 -9.09 -3.74 3.10
CA ALA A 57 -9.09 -5.18 2.91
C ALA A 57 -9.79 -5.54 1.58
N LEU A 58 -9.07 -6.22 0.69
CA LEU A 58 -9.61 -6.69 -0.61
C LEU A 58 -10.02 -8.17 -0.57
N GLY A 59 -9.94 -8.80 0.60
CA GLY A 59 -10.26 -10.21 0.77
C GLY A 59 -9.12 -11.14 0.33
N ASN A 60 -9.47 -12.41 0.09
CA ASN A 60 -8.49 -13.47 -0.15
C ASN A 60 -8.53 -14.05 -1.58
N ASN A 61 -9.38 -13.50 -2.46
CA ASN A 61 -9.61 -13.99 -3.83
C ASN A 61 -9.57 -12.85 -4.86
N PHE A 62 -8.66 -11.88 -4.70
CA PHE A 62 -8.53 -10.74 -5.61
C PHE A 62 -7.60 -11.07 -6.78
N ASP A 63 -8.01 -10.74 -8.00
CA ASP A 63 -7.25 -11.03 -9.22
C ASP A 63 -6.21 -9.92 -9.49
N LEU A 64 -4.96 -10.16 -9.06
CA LEU A 64 -3.84 -9.25 -9.29
C LEU A 64 -3.46 -9.12 -10.76
N ASP A 65 -3.68 -10.15 -11.58
CA ASP A 65 -3.33 -10.11 -13.01
C ASP A 65 -4.28 -9.19 -13.77
N ALA A 66 -5.59 -9.28 -13.47
CA ALA A 66 -6.58 -8.35 -13.99
C ALA A 66 -6.32 -6.92 -13.51
N TYR A 67 -5.98 -6.73 -12.23
CA TYR A 67 -5.67 -5.41 -11.68
C TYR A 67 -4.43 -4.80 -12.33
N ASN A 68 -3.38 -5.58 -12.58
CA ASN A 68 -2.18 -5.10 -13.27
C ASN A 68 -2.51 -4.57 -14.68
N LYS A 69 -3.37 -5.28 -15.42
CA LYS A 69 -3.83 -4.82 -16.74
C LYS A 69 -4.60 -3.51 -16.66
N LEU A 70 -5.40 -3.32 -15.60
CA LEU A 70 -6.11 -2.06 -15.37
C LEU A 70 -5.12 -0.91 -15.07
N VAL A 71 -4.12 -1.13 -14.22
CA VAL A 71 -3.09 -0.12 -13.90
C VAL A 71 -2.38 0.33 -15.19
N ILE A 72 -1.97 -0.62 -16.04
CA ILE A 72 -1.33 -0.33 -17.33
C ILE A 72 -2.29 0.42 -18.27
N ALA A 73 -3.54 -0.03 -18.36
CA ALA A 73 -4.55 0.63 -19.20
C ALA A 73 -4.83 2.07 -18.73
N ALA A 74 -4.94 2.31 -17.43
CA ALA A 74 -5.17 3.63 -16.86
C ALA A 74 -4.00 4.59 -17.17
N ALA A 75 -2.76 4.12 -16.99
CA ALA A 75 -1.56 4.90 -17.33
C ALA A 75 -1.49 5.26 -18.83
N ASN A 76 -1.93 4.34 -19.70
CA ASN A 76 -1.95 4.54 -21.16
C ASN A 76 -3.15 5.39 -21.65
N ASN A 77 -4.16 5.65 -20.82
CA ASN A 77 -5.35 6.42 -21.17
C ASN A 77 -5.58 7.59 -20.19
N PRO A 78 -4.63 8.52 -20.06
CA PRO A 78 -4.66 9.56 -19.03
C PRO A 78 -5.87 10.50 -19.15
N SER A 79 -6.48 10.66 -20.33
CA SER A 79 -7.69 11.48 -20.51
C SER A 79 -8.91 10.94 -19.77
N LEU A 80 -8.91 9.66 -19.36
CA LEU A 80 -10.00 9.02 -18.63
C LEU A 80 -9.73 8.90 -17.12
N PHE A 81 -8.46 8.92 -16.71
CA PHE A 81 -8.03 8.54 -15.36
C PHE A 81 -7.18 9.61 -14.62
N ARG A 82 -7.02 10.82 -15.18
CA ARG A 82 -6.40 11.96 -14.49
C ARG A 82 -7.40 12.91 -13.87
#